data_AF-A0A820JY70-F1
#
_entry.id   AF-A0A820JY70-F1
#
_cell.length_a   1.000
_cell.length_b   1.000
_cell.length_c   1.000
_cell.angle_alpha   90.00
_cell.angle_beta   90.00
_cell.angle_gamma   90.00
#
_symmetry.space_group_name_H-M   'P 1'
#
loop_
_entity.id
_entity.type
_entity.pdbx_description
1 polymer ?
#
loop_
_entity_poly.entity_id
_entity_poly.type
_entity_poly.pdbx_seq_one_letter_code
_entity_poly.pdbx_strand_id
1 'polypeptide(L)'
;MKCTACNERNGNTRCEGCHSLFCLSCMNKHHDELVQQFQSIMNIRNETKESLNISELLSKNENQISCLIKINEWEQEMIQHIQEIATKVRLNVKETIAKQINTISDRFEKVSNHLQQQEKEENYLEDDIEKVKNQLNELNNDIQQMYDKIQVHCTIPDNIKWDTLVYLIDEELPRKITT
;
A
#
# COMPACT_ATOMS: atom_id res chain seq x y z
N MET A 1 -52.49 -36.60 -40.63
CA MET A 1 -51.86 -35.26 -40.58
C MET A 1 -50.44 -35.37 -41.11
N LYS A 2 -49.92 -34.35 -41.77
CA LYS A 2 -48.58 -34.37 -42.36
C LYS A 2 -47.52 -33.89 -41.36
N CYS A 3 -46.27 -34.30 -41.57
CA CYS A 3 -45.11 -33.88 -40.81
C CYS A 3 -44.91 -32.35 -40.95
N THR A 4 -44.85 -31.63 -39.82
CA THR A 4 -44.69 -30.18 -39.78
C THR A 4 -43.36 -29.70 -40.38
N ALA A 5 -42.28 -30.50 -40.27
CA ALA A 5 -40.96 -30.11 -40.76
C ALA A 5 -40.75 -30.29 -42.28
N CYS A 6 -41.31 -31.35 -42.88
CA CYS A 6 -41.04 -31.69 -44.28
C CYS A 6 -42.27 -31.68 -45.20
N ASN A 7 -43.49 -31.67 -44.64
CA ASN A 7 -44.77 -31.66 -45.36
C ASN A 7 -45.00 -32.74 -46.46
N GLU A 8 -44.09 -33.71 -46.55
CA GLU A 8 -44.12 -34.79 -47.55
C GLU A 8 -44.61 -36.12 -46.96
N ARG A 9 -44.29 -36.39 -45.68
CA ARG A 9 -44.58 -37.65 -44.99
C ARG A 9 -45.64 -37.49 -43.92
N ASN A 10 -46.30 -38.58 -43.52
CA ASN A 10 -47.24 -38.58 -42.40
C ASN A 10 -46.50 -38.28 -41.08
N GLY A 11 -47.05 -37.35 -40.30
CA GLY A 11 -46.57 -37.03 -38.96
C GLY A 11 -47.23 -37.98 -37.97
N ASN A 12 -46.48 -38.94 -37.46
CA ASN A 12 -46.99 -39.99 -36.58
C ASN A 12 -46.47 -39.86 -35.13
N THR A 13 -45.49 -38.98 -34.91
CA THR A 13 -44.88 -38.76 -33.60
C THR A 13 -45.10 -37.30 -33.21
N ARG A 14 -45.61 -37.05 -32.00
CA ARG A 14 -45.79 -35.70 -31.46
C ARG A 14 -44.67 -35.41 -30.47
N CYS A 15 -44.06 -34.24 -30.55
CA CYS A 15 -43.14 -33.76 -29.53
C CYS A 15 -43.93 -33.07 -28.40
N GLU A 16 -43.73 -33.47 -27.15
CA GLU A 16 -44.43 -32.87 -25.99
C GLU A 16 -43.95 -31.44 -25.68
N GLY A 17 -42.73 -31.07 -26.08
CA GLY A 17 -42.20 -29.73 -25.83
C GLY A 17 -42.79 -28.69 -26.79
N CYS A 18 -42.62 -28.91 -28.11
CA CYS A 18 -43.07 -27.95 -29.14
C CYS A 18 -44.46 -28.29 -29.72
N HIS A 19 -45.10 -29.36 -29.23
CA HIS A 19 -46.42 -29.86 -29.63
C HIS A 19 -46.61 -30.19 -31.12
N SER A 20 -45.52 -30.19 -31.91
CA SER A 20 -45.52 -30.40 -33.35
C SER A 20 -45.50 -31.89 -33.74
N LEU A 21 -46.07 -32.22 -34.91
CA LEU A 21 -46.17 -33.59 -35.44
C LEU A 21 -45.06 -33.84 -36.47
N PHE A 22 -44.22 -34.83 -36.21
CA PHE A 22 -43.08 -35.19 -37.06
C PHE A 22 -43.22 -36.61 -37.62
N CYS A 23 -42.64 -36.85 -38.80
CA CYS A 23 -42.29 -38.21 -39.22
C CYS A 23 -41.04 -38.66 -38.44
N LEU A 24 -40.81 -39.96 -38.30
CA LEU A 24 -39.71 -40.51 -37.50
C LEU A 24 -38.33 -39.89 -37.82
N SER A 25 -38.02 -39.73 -39.10
CA SER A 25 -36.76 -39.13 -39.56
C SER A 25 -36.62 -37.65 -39.18
N CYS A 26 -37.70 -36.86 -39.24
CA CYS A 26 -37.68 -35.47 -38.80
C CYS A 26 -37.69 -35.33 -37.27
N MET A 27 -38.29 -36.29 -36.56
CA MET A 27 -38.26 -36.33 -35.10
C MET A 27 -36.84 -36.59 -34.58
N ASN A 28 -36.09 -37.52 -35.21
CA ASN A 28 -34.69 -37.76 -34.84
C ASN A 28 -33.84 -36.51 -35.07
N LYS A 29 -33.98 -35.84 -36.22
CA LYS A 29 -33.28 -34.56 -36.46
C LYS A 29 -33.64 -33.49 -35.42
N HIS A 30 -34.92 -33.35 -35.09
CA HIS A 30 -35.37 -32.42 -34.06
C HIS A 30 -34.76 -32.75 -32.69
N HIS A 31 -34.67 -34.03 -32.34
CA HIS A 31 -34.02 -34.47 -31.12
C HIS A 31 -32.51 -34.19 -31.13
N ASP A 32 -31.83 -34.46 -32.24
CA ASP A 32 -30.40 -34.15 -32.41
C ASP A 32 -30.12 -32.66 -32.27
N GLU A 33 -30.98 -31.79 -32.82
CA GLU A 33 -30.91 -30.33 -32.65
C GLU A 33 -31.07 -29.92 -31.17
N LEU A 34 -31.98 -30.56 -30.43
CA LEU A 34 -32.16 -30.30 -28.99
C LEU A 34 -30.93 -30.74 -28.18
N VAL A 35 -30.34 -31.89 -28.52
CA VAL A 35 -29.10 -32.37 -27.89
C VAL A 35 -27.96 -31.39 -28.13
N GLN A 36 -27.80 -30.88 -29.35
CA GLN A 36 -26.78 -29.87 -29.68
C GLN A 36 -26.99 -28.56 -28.92
N GLN A 37 -28.24 -28.07 -28.84
CA GLN A 37 -28.55 -26.87 -28.07
C GLN A 37 -28.24 -27.05 -26.58
N PHE A 38 -28.56 -28.21 -26.01
CA PHE A 38 -28.28 -28.48 -24.60
C PHE A 38 -26.77 -28.60 -24.32
N GLN A 39 -26.01 -29.21 -25.23
CA GLN A 39 -24.55 -29.24 -25.16
C GLN A 39 -23.94 -27.83 -25.20
N SER A 40 -24.47 -26.93 -26.03
CA SER A 40 -24.05 -25.52 -26.06
C SER A 40 -24.29 -24.83 -24.71
N ILE A 41 -25.46 -25.04 -24.10
CA ILE A 41 -25.77 -24.52 -22.75
C ILE A 41 -24.80 -25.08 -21.70
N MET A 42 -24.47 -26.37 -21.78
CA MET A 42 -23.51 -26.99 -20.87
C MET A 42 -22.10 -26.41 -21.03
N ASN A 43 -21.68 -26.08 -22.25
CA ASN A 43 -20.41 -25.41 -22.50
C ASN A 43 -20.40 -24.00 -21.93
N ILE A 44 -21.44 -23.19 -22.17
CA ILE A 44 -21.60 -21.86 -21.57
C ILE A 44 -21.55 -21.94 -20.05
N ARG A 45 -22.21 -22.93 -19.44
CA ARG A 45 -22.15 -23.16 -17.99
C ARG A 45 -20.72 -23.45 -17.52
N ASN A 46 -19.97 -24.28 -18.23
CA ASN A 46 -18.61 -24.62 -17.86
C ASN A 46 -17.68 -23.40 -18.01
N GLU A 47 -17.78 -22.65 -19.10
CA GLU A 47 -17.04 -21.39 -19.31
C GLU A 47 -17.39 -20.35 -18.21
N THR A 48 -18.67 -20.24 -17.86
CA THR A 48 -19.12 -19.37 -16.76
C THR A 48 -18.55 -19.84 -15.42
N LYS A 49 -18.53 -21.14 -15.15
CA LYS A 49 -17.98 -21.71 -13.92
C LYS A 49 -16.48 -21.46 -13.82
N GLU A 50 -15.75 -21.61 -14.92
CA GLU A 50 -14.31 -21.29 -14.99
C GLU A 50 -14.08 -19.80 -14.76
N SER A 51 -14.93 -18.94 -15.34
CA SER A 51 -14.89 -17.49 -15.13
C SER A 51 -15.20 -17.07 -13.69
N LEU A 52 -15.97 -17.88 -12.94
CA LEU A 52 -16.30 -17.68 -11.53
C LEU A 52 -15.23 -18.25 -10.57
N ASN A 53 -14.08 -18.72 -11.08
CA ASN A 53 -12.99 -19.17 -10.23
C ASN A 53 -12.34 -17.96 -9.51
N ILE A 54 -12.94 -17.56 -8.40
CA ILE A 54 -12.57 -16.37 -7.60
C ILE A 54 -11.09 -16.39 -7.21
N SER A 55 -10.54 -17.57 -6.88
CA SER A 55 -9.13 -17.69 -6.51
C SER A 55 -8.19 -17.32 -7.65
N GLU A 56 -8.59 -17.58 -8.89
CA GLU A 56 -7.80 -17.27 -10.09
C GLU A 56 -7.99 -15.80 -10.51
N LEU A 57 -9.20 -15.26 -10.30
CA LEU A 57 -9.49 -13.83 -10.51
C LEU A 57 -8.71 -12.93 -9.54
N LEU A 58 -8.60 -13.29 -8.27
CA LEU A 58 -7.86 -12.50 -7.29
C LEU A 58 -6.34 -12.62 -7.48
N SER A 59 -5.83 -13.83 -7.73
CA SER A 59 -4.38 -14.06 -7.84
C SER A 59 -3.73 -13.56 -9.12
N LYS A 60 -4.42 -13.61 -10.27
CA LYS A 60 -3.85 -13.12 -11.55
C LYS A 60 -4.02 -11.62 -11.76
N ASN A 61 -5.05 -11.04 -11.14
CA ASN A 61 -5.49 -9.67 -11.43
C ASN A 61 -5.50 -8.76 -10.20
N GLU A 62 -4.79 -9.12 -9.11
CA GLU A 62 -4.63 -8.24 -7.94
C GLU A 62 -4.17 -6.83 -8.34
N ASN A 63 -3.23 -6.76 -9.30
CA ASN A 63 -2.72 -5.53 -9.90
C ASN A 63 -3.65 -4.88 -10.95
N GLN A 64 -4.84 -5.45 -11.20
CA GLN A 64 -5.88 -4.91 -12.09
C GLN A 64 -7.17 -4.57 -11.31
N ILE A 65 -7.32 -5.06 -10.08
CA ILE A 65 -8.46 -4.74 -9.22
C ILE A 65 -8.27 -3.32 -8.70
N SER A 66 -9.04 -2.38 -9.26
CA SER A 66 -8.88 -0.95 -8.99
C SER A 66 -8.91 -0.57 -7.50
N CYS A 67 -9.69 -1.26 -6.67
CA CYS A 67 -9.71 -0.96 -5.23
C CYS A 67 -8.43 -1.41 -4.51
N LEU A 68 -7.82 -2.53 -4.90
CA LEU A 68 -6.55 -3.00 -4.33
C LEU A 68 -5.39 -2.08 -4.74
N ILE A 69 -5.38 -1.62 -5.99
CA ILE A 69 -4.40 -0.63 -6.47
C ILE A 69 -4.50 0.65 -5.62
N LYS A 70 -5.71 1.17 -5.39
CA LYS A 70 -5.91 2.37 -4.56
C LYS A 70 -5.47 2.18 -3.11
N ILE A 71 -5.69 1.00 -2.53
CA ILE A 71 -5.19 0.68 -1.18
C ILE A 71 -3.65 0.73 -1.17
N ASN A 72 -3.01 0.12 -2.16
CA ASN A 72 -1.55 0.12 -2.28
C ASN A 72 -1.01 1.54 -2.48
N GLU A 73 -1.61 2.35 -3.36
CA GLU A 73 -1.22 3.75 -3.58
C GLU A 73 -1.33 4.57 -2.29
N TRP A 74 -2.46 4.45 -1.58
CA TRP A 74 -2.67 5.12 -0.29
C TRP A 74 -1.63 4.69 0.76
N GLU A 75 -1.34 3.38 0.85
CA GLU A 75 -0.33 2.87 1.77
C GLU A 75 1.07 3.45 1.47
N GLN A 76 1.47 3.44 0.20
CA GLN A 76 2.77 3.98 -0.22
C GLN A 76 2.87 5.48 0.06
N GLU A 77 1.83 6.24 -0.22
CA GLU A 77 1.80 7.69 0.05
C GLU A 77 1.94 7.99 1.55
N MET A 78 1.24 7.25 2.40
CA MET A 78 1.33 7.40 3.86
C MET A 78 2.71 7.06 4.40
N ILE A 79 3.32 5.97 3.92
CA ILE A 79 4.69 5.59 4.27
C ILE A 79 5.67 6.70 3.86
N GLN A 80 5.54 7.22 2.64
CA GLN A 80 6.39 8.28 2.13
C GLN A 80 6.31 9.54 3.01
N HIS A 81 5.10 10.00 3.35
CA HIS A 81 4.91 11.16 4.22
C HIS A 81 5.59 10.98 5.58
N ILE A 82 5.44 9.81 6.20
CA ILE A 82 6.10 9.49 7.48
C ILE A 82 7.63 9.53 7.33
N GLN A 83 8.16 8.96 6.25
CA GLN A 83 9.60 8.96 5.98
C GLN A 83 10.16 10.37 5.74
N GLU A 84 9.43 11.22 5.02
CA GLU A 84 9.82 12.61 4.78
C GLU A 84 9.90 13.41 6.09
N ILE A 85 8.87 13.30 6.94
CA ILE A 85 8.86 13.94 8.26
C ILE A 85 10.03 13.44 9.11
N ALA A 86 10.23 12.13 9.19
CA ALA A 86 11.33 11.54 9.96
C ALA A 86 12.70 12.00 9.44
N THR A 87 12.87 12.08 8.12
CA THR A 87 14.11 12.54 7.48
C THR A 87 14.40 14.00 7.82
N LYS A 88 13.38 14.86 7.76
CA LYS A 88 13.51 16.27 8.14
C LYS A 88 13.92 16.43 9.60
N VAL A 89 13.31 15.68 10.52
CA VAL A 89 13.67 15.72 11.95
C VAL A 89 15.11 15.25 12.16
N ARG A 90 15.54 14.16 11.50
CA ARG A 90 16.94 13.69 11.57
C ARG A 90 17.93 14.75 11.07
N LEU A 91 17.58 15.48 10.00
CA LEU A 91 18.42 16.57 9.48
C LEU A 91 18.57 17.68 10.53
N ASN A 92 17.46 18.12 11.13
CA ASN A 92 17.45 19.15 12.16
C ASN A 92 18.30 18.76 13.38
N VAL A 93 18.24 17.49 13.81
CA VAL A 93 19.09 16.96 14.90
C VAL A 93 20.57 17.07 14.52
N LYS A 94 20.95 16.61 13.32
CA LYS A 94 22.33 16.70 12.85
C LYS A 94 22.83 18.14 12.79
N GLU A 95 22.03 19.06 12.27
CA GLU A 95 22.37 20.48 12.23
C GLU A 95 22.53 21.09 13.62
N THR A 96 21.67 20.70 14.57
CA THR A 96 21.76 21.15 15.96
C THR A 96 23.05 20.66 16.62
N ILE A 97 23.40 19.38 16.45
CA ILE A 97 24.67 18.82 16.92
C ILE A 97 25.85 19.56 16.27
N ALA A 98 25.82 19.77 14.95
CA ALA A 98 26.90 20.46 14.24
C ALA A 98 27.13 21.89 14.76
N LYS A 99 26.06 22.63 15.05
CA LYS A 99 26.17 23.97 15.67
C LYS A 99 26.80 23.93 17.06
N GLN A 100 26.45 22.94 17.88
CA GLN A 100 27.07 22.76 19.20
C GLN A 100 28.55 22.40 19.08
N ILE A 101 28.92 21.48 18.18
CA ILE A 101 30.32 21.14 17.90
C ILE A 101 31.10 22.39 17.48
N ASN A 102 30.58 23.18 16.53
CA ASN A 102 31.25 24.41 16.09
C ASN A 102 31.46 25.40 17.25
N THR A 103 30.46 25.56 18.12
CA THR A 103 30.57 26.43 19.29
C THR A 103 31.66 25.97 20.27
N ILE A 104 31.77 24.66 20.49
CA ILE A 104 32.81 24.06 21.33
C ILE A 104 34.18 24.24 20.67
N SER A 105 34.30 23.98 19.37
CA SER A 105 35.54 24.15 18.61
C SER A 105 36.05 25.59 18.65
N ASP A 106 35.17 26.58 18.41
CA ASP A 106 35.55 28.00 18.44
C ASP A 106 36.05 28.43 19.82
N ARG A 107 35.43 27.92 20.90
CA ARG A 107 35.87 28.17 22.27
C ARG A 107 37.21 27.51 22.56
N PHE A 108 37.39 26.26 22.13
CA PHE A 108 38.64 25.53 22.28
C PHE A 108 39.79 26.25 21.56
N GLU A 109 39.58 26.72 20.32
CA GLU A 109 40.58 27.45 19.56
C GLU A 109 41.00 28.75 20.27
N LYS A 110 40.05 29.49 20.84
CA LYS A 110 40.36 30.68 21.64
C LYS A 110 41.23 30.36 22.86
N VAL A 111 40.90 29.30 23.60
CA VAL A 111 41.69 28.85 24.76
C VAL A 111 43.09 28.40 24.32
N SER A 112 43.17 27.63 23.23
CA SER A 112 44.44 27.15 22.67
C SER A 112 45.35 28.31 22.23
N ASN A 113 44.80 29.31 21.54
CA ASN A 113 45.55 30.49 21.10
C ASN A 113 46.05 31.32 22.29
N HIS A 114 45.23 31.46 23.34
CA HIS A 114 45.63 32.13 24.57
C HIS A 114 46.79 31.41 25.26
N LEU A 115 46.71 30.09 25.41
CA LEU A 115 47.79 29.26 25.96
C LEU A 115 49.09 29.38 25.17
N GLN A 116 49.03 29.27 23.84
CA GLN A 116 50.21 29.42 22.97
C GLN A 116 50.83 30.81 23.07
N GLN A 117 50.03 31.85 23.28
CA GLN A 117 50.55 33.21 23.46
C GLN A 117 51.27 33.36 24.80
N GLN A 118 50.68 32.86 25.89
CA GLN A 118 51.31 32.88 27.21
C GLN A 118 52.60 32.05 27.25
N GLU A 119 52.62 30.91 26.57
CA GLU A 119 53.82 30.08 26.43
C GLU A 119 54.96 30.85 25.73
N LYS A 120 54.65 31.56 24.64
CA LYS A 120 55.64 32.38 23.90
C LYS A 120 56.15 33.57 24.70
N GLU A 121 55.28 34.19 25.50
CA GLU A 121 55.62 35.35 26.33
C GLU A 121 56.30 34.96 27.64
N GLU A 122 56.35 33.67 27.98
CA GLU A 122 56.78 33.14 29.29
C GLU A 122 56.07 33.83 30.47
N ASN A 123 54.86 34.33 30.22
CA ASN A 123 54.08 35.14 31.16
C ASN A 123 52.96 34.30 31.76
N TYR A 124 53.24 33.73 32.93
CA TYR A 124 52.33 32.84 33.64
C TYR A 124 51.89 33.50 34.95
N LEU A 125 50.61 33.85 35.05
CA LEU A 125 49.98 34.27 36.30
C LEU A 125 49.12 33.12 36.83
N GLU A 126 49.14 32.89 38.13
CA GLU A 126 48.37 31.81 38.77
C GLU A 126 46.87 31.91 38.45
N ASP A 127 46.32 33.13 38.47
CA ASP A 127 44.92 33.41 38.14
C ASP A 127 44.57 33.03 36.69
N ASP A 128 45.49 33.25 35.75
CA ASP A 128 45.29 32.89 34.34
C ASP A 128 45.34 31.37 34.13
N ILE A 129 46.27 30.68 34.82
CA ILE A 129 46.36 29.22 34.81
C ILE A 129 45.05 28.60 35.34
N GLU A 130 44.54 29.11 36.47
CA GLU A 130 43.29 28.62 37.05
C GLU A 130 42.09 28.88 36.14
N LYS A 131 42.04 30.07 35.52
CA LYS A 131 41.00 30.41 34.54
C LYS A 131 41.00 29.48 33.34
N VAL A 132 42.17 29.22 32.73
CA VAL A 132 42.27 28.32 31.59
C VAL A 132 41.91 26.88 31.97
N LYS A 133 42.34 26.42 33.15
CA LYS A 133 41.96 25.10 33.67
C LYS A 133 40.43 24.96 33.81
N ASN A 134 39.77 25.99 34.33
CA ASN A 134 38.31 26.01 34.44
C ASN A 134 37.64 26.00 33.07
N GLN A 135 38.11 26.80 32.12
CA GLN A 135 37.59 26.81 30.74
C GLN A 135 37.72 25.46 30.03
N LEU A 136 38.86 24.76 30.21
CA LEU A 136 39.07 23.42 29.66
C LEU A 136 38.15 22.37 30.31
N ASN A 137 37.92 22.45 31.62
CA ASN A 137 36.98 21.58 32.32
C ASN A 137 35.54 21.80 31.85
N GLU A 138 35.13 23.05 31.67
CA GLU A 138 33.81 23.39 31.10
C GLU A 138 33.65 22.86 29.68
N LEU A 139 34.65 23.04 28.82
CA LEU A 139 34.65 22.49 27.46
C LEU A 139 34.51 20.97 27.46
N ASN A 140 35.24 20.29 28.35
CA ASN A 140 35.13 18.84 28.47
C ASN A 140 33.72 18.42 28.91
N ASN A 141 33.12 19.12 29.88
CA ASN A 141 31.74 18.85 30.31
C ASN A 141 30.73 19.09 29.17
N ASP A 142 30.90 20.16 28.40
CA ASP A 142 30.04 20.45 27.25
C ASP A 142 30.15 19.37 26.17
N ILE A 143 31.33 18.79 25.95
CA ILE A 143 31.52 17.64 25.04
C ILE A 143 30.78 16.42 25.56
N GLN A 144 30.90 16.10 26.85
CA GLN A 144 30.26 14.92 27.44
C GLN A 144 28.73 15.01 27.43
N GLN A 145 28.17 16.21 27.60
CA GLN A 145 26.72 16.44 27.72
C GLN A 145 26.07 16.97 26.43
N MET A 146 26.81 17.03 25.33
CA MET A 146 26.35 17.65 24.09
C MET A 146 25.05 17.01 23.58
N TYR A 147 24.98 15.68 23.63
CA TYR A 147 23.82 14.93 23.13
C TYR A 147 22.62 14.99 24.08
N ASP A 148 22.84 15.13 25.39
CA ASP A 148 21.77 15.14 26.40
C ASP A 148 20.88 16.38 26.31
N LYS A 149 21.40 17.46 25.70
CA LYS A 149 20.69 18.72 25.48
C LYS A 149 19.69 18.64 24.31
N ILE A 150 19.65 17.53 23.56
CA ILE A 150 18.78 17.36 22.40
C ILE A 150 17.70 16.33 22.70
N GLN A 151 16.44 16.77 22.68
CA GLN A 151 15.29 15.90 22.88
C GLN A 151 14.42 15.89 21.62
N VAL A 152 14.03 14.69 21.19
CA VAL A 152 13.06 14.50 20.10
C VAL A 152 11.76 14.03 20.71
N HIS A 153 10.70 14.81 20.51
CA HIS A 153 9.36 14.42 20.92
C HIS A 153 8.65 13.71 19.77
N CYS A 154 8.23 12.46 20.01
CA CYS A 154 7.46 11.65 19.08
C CYS A 154 6.10 11.36 19.70
N THR A 155 5.02 11.78 19.05
CA THR A 155 3.65 11.43 19.45
C THR A 155 3.08 10.44 18.45
N ILE A 156 2.59 9.31 18.96
CA ILE A 156 1.66 8.45 18.22
C ILE A 156 0.29 8.75 18.82
N PRO A 157 -0.61 9.43 18.10
CA PRO A 157 -1.91 9.75 18.66
C PRO A 157 -2.72 8.46 18.87
N ASP A 158 -3.15 8.20 20.10
CA ASP A 158 -3.97 7.03 20.46
C ASP A 158 -5.38 7.07 19.84
N ASN A 159 -5.79 8.22 19.30
CA ASN A 159 -7.13 8.48 18.79
C ASN A 159 -7.20 8.59 17.25
N ILE A 160 -6.20 8.06 16.53
CA ILE A 160 -6.33 7.93 15.07
C ILE A 160 -7.35 6.84 14.79
N LYS A 161 -8.49 7.23 14.23
CA LYS A 161 -9.50 6.30 13.71
C LYS A 161 -9.05 5.77 12.34
N TRP A 162 -8.15 4.79 12.35
CA TRP A 162 -7.55 4.23 11.13
C TRP A 162 -8.58 3.69 10.14
N ASP A 163 -9.68 3.13 10.65
CA ASP A 163 -10.83 2.64 9.89
C ASP A 163 -11.56 3.73 9.08
N THR A 164 -11.33 5.01 9.40
CA THR A 164 -11.90 6.13 8.65
C THR A 164 -10.99 6.63 7.54
N LEU A 165 -9.72 6.21 7.52
CA LEU A 165 -8.73 6.67 6.55
C LEU A 165 -8.76 5.85 5.24
N VAL A 166 -9.03 4.55 5.34
CA VAL A 166 -9.24 3.66 4.20
C VAL A 166 -10.28 2.60 4.56
N TYR A 167 -11.37 2.52 3.79
CA TYR A 167 -12.44 1.57 4.03
C TYR A 167 -13.13 1.19 2.71
N LEU A 168 -13.75 0.00 2.71
CA LEU A 168 -14.56 -0.47 1.60
C LEU A 168 -15.98 0.12 1.71
N ILE A 169 -16.46 0.72 0.62
CA ILE A 169 -17.87 1.08 0.46
C ILE A 169 -18.49 0.01 -0.44
N ASP A 170 -19.39 -0.80 0.11
CA ASP A 170 -20.17 -1.76 -0.67
C ASP A 170 -21.54 -1.15 -0.99
N GLU A 171 -21.73 -0.72 -2.22
CA GLU A 171 -23.05 -0.35 -2.72
C GLU A 171 -23.75 -1.62 -3.21
N GLU A 172 -24.64 -2.20 -2.38
CA GLU A 172 -25.49 -3.29 -2.84
C GLU A 172 -26.30 -2.84 -4.07
N LEU A 173 -25.98 -3.38 -5.25
CA LEU A 173 -26.77 -3.20 -6.47
C LEU A 173 -28.22 -3.66 -6.22
N PRO A 174 -29.24 -2.85 -6.53
CA PRO A 174 -30.63 -3.26 -6.35
C PRO A 174 -30.90 -4.50 -7.21
N ARG A 175 -31.16 -5.64 -6.54
CA ARG A 175 -31.60 -6.87 -7.20
C ARG A 175 -32.90 -6.55 -7.94
N LYS A 176 -32.83 -6.41 -9.26
CA LYS A 176 -34.04 -6.48 -10.09
C LYS A 176 -34.58 -7.89 -9.97
N ILE A 177 -35.59 -8.05 -9.12
CA ILE A 177 -36.43 -9.24 -9.08
C ILE A 177 -37.12 -9.31 -10.43
N THR A 178 -36.74 -10.30 -11.24
CA THR A 178 -37.42 -10.67 -12.48
C THR A 178 -38.82 -11.20 -12.15
N THR A 179 -39.84 -10.54 -12.67
CA THR A 179 -41.21 -11.07 -12.84
C THR A 179 -41.25 -12.21 -13.84
#